data_AF-A0A941J0J0-F1
#
_entry.id   AF-A0A941J0J0-F1
#
_cell.length_a   1.000
_cell.length_b   1.000
_cell.length_c   1.000
_cell.angle_alpha   90.00
_cell.angle_beta   90.00
_cell.angle_gamma   90.00
#
_symmetry.space_group_name_H-M   'P 1'
#
loop_
_entity.id
_entity.type
_entity.pdbx_description
1 polymer ?
#
loop_
_entity_poly.entity_id
_entity_poly.type
_entity_poly.pdbx_seq_one_letter_code
_entity_poly.pdbx_strand_id
1 'polypeptide(L)'
;MTEEETVTRLKEAAKAKRDAEEAAAKQFEAAVVDALRSGLKPAKVADATGYSYETIRRIARANDIGRLREPTVTSRKKAQPGGDSPA
;
A
#
# COMPACT_ATOMS: atom_id res chain seq x y z
N MET A 1 -37.39 -13.89 24.23
CA MET A 1 -36.64 -12.95 23.39
C MET A 1 -37.57 -12.47 22.32
N THR A 2 -37.72 -11.16 22.18
CA THR A 2 -38.51 -10.58 21.09
C THR A 2 -37.67 -10.52 19.81
N GLU A 3 -38.33 -10.38 18.67
CA GLU A 3 -37.65 -10.18 17.38
C GLU A 3 -36.75 -8.93 17.43
N GLU A 4 -37.18 -7.87 18.11
CA GLU A 4 -36.42 -6.63 18.28
C GLU A 4 -35.13 -6.81 19.09
N GLU A 5 -35.16 -7.61 20.17
CA GLU A 5 -33.95 -7.96 20.94
C GLU A 5 -32.95 -8.77 20.10
N THR A 6 -33.46 -9.67 19.25
CA THR A 6 -32.65 -10.52 18.38
C THR A 6 -31.97 -9.70 17.28
N VAL A 7 -32.71 -8.81 16.63
CA VAL A 7 -32.17 -7.87 15.62
C VAL A 7 -31.14 -6.94 16.23
N THR A 8 -31.37 -6.46 17.46
CA THR A 8 -30.42 -5.59 18.17
C THR A 8 -29.10 -6.33 18.45
N ARG A 9 -29.16 -7.56 18.98
CA ARG A 9 -27.96 -8.40 19.16
C ARG A 9 -27.21 -8.69 17.86
N LEU A 10 -27.93 -8.95 16.77
CA LEU A 10 -27.31 -9.18 15.46
C LEU A 10 -26.57 -7.93 14.96
N LYS A 11 -27.12 -6.72 15.17
CA LYS A 11 -26.45 -5.46 14.84
C LYS A 11 -25.20 -5.23 15.68
N GLU A 12 -25.27 -5.49 16.98
CA GLU A 12 -24.11 -5.39 17.88
C GLU A 12 -23.00 -6.38 17.49
N ALA A 13 -23.35 -7.63 17.20
CA ALA A 13 -22.41 -8.64 16.73
C ALA A 13 -21.78 -8.25 15.38
N ALA A 14 -22.56 -7.71 14.45
CA ALA A 14 -22.05 -7.23 13.17
C ALA A 14 -21.10 -6.04 13.34
N LYS A 15 -21.40 -5.11 14.25
CA LYS A 15 -20.51 -3.99 14.59
C LYS A 15 -19.21 -4.50 15.21
N ALA A 16 -19.28 -5.37 16.20
CA ALA A 16 -18.09 -5.96 16.84
C ALA A 16 -17.20 -6.70 15.82
N LYS A 17 -17.79 -7.42 14.87
CA LYS A 17 -17.04 -8.06 13.78
C LYS A 17 -16.30 -7.04 12.91
N ARG A 18 -16.97 -5.95 12.51
CA ARG A 18 -16.33 -4.88 11.72
C ARG A 18 -15.19 -4.22 12.49
N ASP A 19 -15.41 -3.91 13.76
CA ASP A 19 -14.40 -3.29 14.62
C ASP A 19 -13.17 -4.22 14.77
N ALA A 20 -13.39 -5.54 14.90
CA ALA A 20 -12.32 -6.52 14.94
C ALA A 20 -11.55 -6.64 13.62
N GLU A 21 -12.24 -6.62 12.47
CA GLU A 21 -11.61 -6.63 11.15
C GLU A 21 -10.79 -5.35 10.92
N GLU A 22 -11.27 -4.19 11.35
CA GLU A 22 -10.53 -2.93 11.28
C GLU A 22 -9.28 -2.94 12.18
N ALA A 23 -9.40 -3.48 13.39
CA ALA A 23 -8.26 -3.63 14.30
C ALA A 23 -7.20 -4.58 13.70
N ALA A 24 -7.61 -5.70 13.12
CA ALA A 24 -6.71 -6.62 12.44
C ALA A 24 -6.02 -5.97 11.22
N ALA A 25 -6.75 -5.17 10.45
CA ALA A 25 -6.19 -4.43 9.33
C ALA A 25 -5.12 -3.41 9.77
N LYS A 26 -5.35 -2.69 10.88
CA LYS A 26 -4.36 -1.76 11.46
C LYS A 26 -3.11 -2.48 11.97
N GLN A 27 -3.27 -3.63 12.61
CA GLN A 27 -2.14 -4.45 13.05
C GLN A 27 -1.30 -4.95 11.87
N PHE A 28 -1.96 -5.39 10.80
CA PHE A 28 -1.29 -5.78 9.56
C PHE A 28 -0.51 -4.60 8.95
N GLU A 29 -1.12 -3.42 8.88
CA GLU A 29 -0.46 -2.21 8.39
C GLU A 29 0.80 -1.87 9.19
N ALA A 30 0.71 -1.91 10.52
CA ALA A 30 1.85 -1.68 11.41
C ALA A 30 2.99 -2.69 11.17
N ALA A 31 2.68 -3.98 11.03
CA ALA A 31 3.68 -5.01 10.75
C ALA A 31 4.37 -4.79 9.39
N VAL A 32 3.62 -4.40 8.35
CA VAL A 32 4.17 -4.05 7.04
C VAL A 32 5.07 -2.82 7.15
N VAL A 33 4.64 -1.79 7.85
CA VAL A 33 5.41 -0.56 8.10
C VAL A 33 6.73 -0.87 8.79
N ASP A 34 6.72 -1.68 9.85
CA ASP A 34 7.93 -2.05 10.59
C ASP A 34 8.89 -2.85 9.72
N ALA A 35 8.39 -3.80 8.94
CA ALA A 35 9.20 -4.56 7.97
C ALA A 35 9.86 -3.63 6.93
N LEU A 36 9.12 -2.66 6.40
CA LEU A 36 9.67 -1.70 5.43
C LEU A 36 10.72 -0.79 6.09
N ARG A 37 10.48 -0.33 7.32
CA ARG A 37 11.44 0.49 8.08
C ARG A 37 12.70 -0.28 8.46
N SER A 38 12.60 -1.60 8.67
CA SER A 38 13.77 -2.47 8.89
C SER A 38 14.56 -2.74 7.61
N GLY A 39 14.16 -2.17 6.46
CA GLY A 39 14.87 -2.25 5.19
C GLY A 39 14.44 -3.40 4.27
N LEU A 40 13.34 -4.12 4.58
CA LEU A 40 12.79 -5.10 3.65
C LEU A 40 12.25 -4.40 2.41
N LYS A 41 12.51 -5.00 1.24
CA LYS A 41 11.97 -4.50 -0.03
C LYS A 41 10.47 -4.77 -0.08
N PRO A 42 9.63 -3.85 -0.60
CA PRO A 42 8.19 -4.06 -0.73
C PRO A 42 7.80 -5.35 -1.45
N ALA A 43 8.62 -5.80 -2.41
CA ALA A 43 8.40 -7.07 -3.13
C ALA A 43 8.50 -8.28 -2.19
N LYS A 44 9.50 -8.31 -1.30
CA LYS A 44 9.68 -9.39 -0.32
C LYS A 44 8.56 -9.42 0.71
N VAL A 45 8.05 -8.25 1.10
CA VAL A 45 6.89 -8.16 2.00
C VAL A 45 5.65 -8.71 1.32
N ALA A 46 5.39 -8.34 0.06
CA ALA A 46 4.28 -8.85 -0.73
C ALA A 46 4.31 -10.38 -0.87
N ASP A 47 5.49 -10.94 -1.19
CA ASP A 47 5.70 -12.39 -1.28
C ASP A 47 5.43 -13.10 0.05
N ALA A 48 5.86 -12.52 1.17
CA ALA A 48 5.71 -13.11 2.49
C ALA A 48 4.28 -13.03 3.03
N THR A 49 3.55 -11.95 2.72
CA THR A 49 2.19 -11.74 3.21
C THR A 49 1.13 -12.29 2.26
N GLY A 50 1.49 -12.64 1.02
CA GLY A 50 0.55 -13.06 -0.02
C GLY A 50 -0.35 -11.94 -0.56
N TYR A 51 -0.06 -10.69 -0.21
CA TYR A 51 -0.81 -9.53 -0.69
C TYR A 51 -0.16 -8.97 -1.95
N SER A 52 -0.98 -8.28 -2.76
CA SER A 52 -0.46 -7.66 -3.98
C SER A 52 0.63 -6.62 -3.68
N TYR A 53 1.59 -6.49 -4.59
CA TYR A 53 2.64 -5.49 -4.49
C TYR A 53 2.08 -4.06 -4.38
N GLU A 54 1.00 -3.75 -5.09
CA GLU A 54 0.33 -2.44 -5.03
C GLU A 54 -0.30 -2.17 -3.66
N THR A 55 -0.81 -3.20 -2.97
CA THR A 55 -1.31 -3.06 -1.59
C THR A 55 -0.19 -2.61 -0.66
N ILE A 56 0.95 -3.30 -0.69
CA ILE A 56 2.12 -2.94 0.13
C ILE A 56 2.63 -1.54 -0.22
N ARG A 57 2.66 -1.18 -1.51
CA ARG A 57 3.08 0.15 -1.96
C ARG A 57 2.13 1.25 -1.49
N ARG A 58 0.82 0.99 -1.43
CA ARG A 58 -0.17 1.94 -0.90
C ARG A 58 0.05 2.19 0.59
N ILE A 59 0.26 1.13 1.38
CA ILE A 59 0.59 1.22 2.81
C ILE A 59 1.88 2.02 3.01
N ALA A 60 2.90 1.72 2.21
CA ALA A 60 4.18 2.42 2.27
C ALA A 60 4.02 3.93 2.00
N ARG A 61 3.26 4.32 0.97
CA ARG A 61 2.97 5.73 0.66
C ARG A 61 2.15 6.43 1.74
N ALA A 62 1.14 5.76 2.30
CA ALA A 62 0.30 6.32 3.35
C ALA A 62 1.09 6.63 4.64
N ASN A 63 2.19 5.90 4.87
CA ASN A 63 3.06 6.06 6.03
C ASN A 63 4.39 6.80 5.71
N ASP A 64 4.48 7.43 4.54
CA ASP A 64 5.68 8.13 4.05
C ASP A 64 6.96 7.27 3.99
N ILE A 65 6.81 5.94 3.99
CA ILE A 65 7.90 4.98 3.90
C ILE A 65 8.17 4.76 2.42
N GLY A 66 9.05 5.61 1.89
CA GLY A 66 9.49 5.49 0.51
C GLY A 66 8.78 6.44 -0.44
N ARG A 67 9.32 7.65 -0.54
CA ARG A 67 9.77 8.18 -1.83
C ARG A 67 10.70 7.13 -2.47
N LEU A 68 10.10 6.04 -2.97
CA LEU A 68 10.75 4.91 -3.62
C LEU A 68 11.22 5.42 -4.99
N ARG A 69 12.39 6.07 -4.96
CA ARG A 69 13.09 6.72 -6.06
C ARG A 69 12.35 7.94 -6.66
N GLU A 70 13.06 9.05 -6.79
CA GLU A 70 12.69 10.05 -7.79
C GLU A 70 12.56 9.36 -9.16
N PRO A 71 11.60 9.74 -10.02
CA PRO A 71 11.55 9.23 -11.38
C PRO A 71 12.89 9.51 -12.04
N THR A 72 13.70 8.47 -12.26
CA THR A 72 14.95 8.61 -13.00
C THR A 72 14.57 8.93 -14.43
N VAL A 73 14.58 10.21 -14.80
CA VAL A 73 14.46 10.68 -16.17
C VAL A 73 15.78 10.41 -16.90
N THR A 74 16.21 9.15 -16.97
CA THR A 74 17.36 8.79 -17.81
C THR A 74 16.87 8.53 -19.22
N SER A 75 16.78 9.63 -19.97
CA SER A 75 17.10 9.78 -21.40
C SER A 75 16.13 10.71 -22.09
N ARG A 76 16.31 12.02 -21.91
CA ARG A 76 16.10 12.92 -23.04
C ARG A 76 17.20 12.56 -24.03
N LYS A 77 16.95 11.56 -24.91
CA LYS A 77 17.82 11.27 -26.05
C LYS A 77 17.97 12.60 -26.76
N LYS A 78 19.15 13.20 -26.64
CA LYS A 78 19.54 14.43 -27.31
C LYS A 78 19.44 14.11 -28.80
N ALA A 79 18.30 14.40 -29.41
CA ALA A 79 18.24 14.56 -30.86
C ALA A 79 19.21 15.71 -31.13
N GLN A 80 20.43 15.38 -31.54
CA GLN A 80 21.30 16.37 -32.16
C GLN A 80 20.50 16.91 -33.35
N PRO A 81 20.21 18.22 -33.45
CA PRO A 81 20.01 18.79 -34.75
C PRO A 81 21.41 18.76 -35.39
N GLY A 82 21.70 17.69 -36.13
CA GLY A 82 22.76 17.73 -37.12
C GLY A 82 22.36 18.84 -38.09
N GLY A 83 22.93 20.01 -37.87
CA GLY A 83 22.85 21.11 -38.81
C GLY A 83 23.59 20.69 -40.05
N ASP A 84 22.84 20.42 -41.11
CA ASP A 84 23.35 20.53 -42.47
C ASP A 84 22.77 21.83 -43.05
N SER A 85 23.66 22.81 -43.16
CA SER A 85 23.53 24.00 -43.99
C SER A 85 24.96 24.41 -44.36
N PRO A 86 25.15 25.09 -45.49
CA PRO A 86 25.38 24.54 -46.82
C PRO A 86 26.84 24.76 -47.26
N ALA A 87 27.27 24.07 -48.32
CA ALA A 87 28.41 24.48 -49.14
C ALA A 87 28.04 24.37 -50.62
#